data_AF-A0A7J3X5U4-F1
#
_entry.id   AF-A0A7J3X5U4-F1
#
_cell.length_a   1.000
_cell.length_b   1.000
_cell.length_c   1.000
_cell.angle_alpha   90.00
_cell.angle_beta   90.00
_cell.angle_gamma   90.00
#
_symmetry.space_group_name_H-M   'P 1'
#
loop_
_entity.id
_entity.type
_entity.pdbx_description
1 polymer ?
#
loop_
_entity_poly.entity_id
_entity_poly.type
_entity_poly.pdbx_seq_one_letter_code
_entity_poly.pdbx_strand_id
1 'polypeptide(L)'
;MSAGCFTRRDLFSSLRRLHRVRSQDPVEEEYRGWNWDRPPLRPRAYLGLGVSEVAYRFCPTMRDVYLRRVGVEGERNQWLRNGELVHRVFAAASEDVRRELSLGRSGWEAYENLSRRAYARLRSLGVDARSQRWLVDLYKKLLLRFAADEWSLYFSEYRVDGSMLGLSRNLRADALIEMGVVLEVKLGRPHESYRRALAGYALALEANYEVPVDYGILLYVTVSGDRVGFSWEPVYVSTHLRSEFVEARDEVVDMLVSGREPPRAPACPETCPFRGVCG
;
A
#
# COMPACT_ATOMS: atom_id res chain seq x y z
N MET A 1 14.65 -5.65 15.24
CA MET A 1 13.39 -4.91 15.37
C MET A 1 13.71 -3.56 16.00
N SER A 2 13.70 -2.50 15.21
CA SER A 2 13.87 -1.15 15.75
C SER A 2 12.57 -0.77 16.45
N ALA A 3 12.63 -0.49 17.75
CA ALA A 3 11.53 0.12 18.51
C ALA A 3 11.39 1.63 18.21
N GLY A 4 11.88 2.08 17.05
CA GLY A 4 12.02 3.48 16.67
C GLY A 4 11.08 3.91 15.54
N CYS A 5 10.88 5.23 15.44
CA CYS A 5 10.19 5.87 14.34
C CYS A 5 11.08 5.83 13.07
N PHE A 6 10.50 5.61 11.90
CA PHE A 6 11.21 5.70 10.62
C PHE A 6 11.63 7.14 10.38
N THR A 7 12.90 7.40 10.01
CA THR A 7 13.42 8.76 9.78
C THR A 7 13.80 9.01 8.32
N ARG A 8 14.00 10.28 7.95
CA ARG A 8 14.51 10.65 6.62
C ARG A 8 15.91 10.08 6.37
N ARG A 9 16.70 9.95 7.44
CA ARG A 9 18.00 9.27 7.42
C ARG A 9 17.84 7.78 7.07
N ASP A 10 16.84 7.10 7.63
CA ASP A 10 16.57 5.68 7.32
C ASP A 10 16.15 5.50 5.85
N LEU A 11 15.33 6.43 5.33
CA LEU A 11 14.98 6.47 3.91
C LEU A 11 16.23 6.60 3.04
N PHE A 12 17.06 7.62 3.26
CA PHE A 12 18.25 7.86 2.43
C PHE A 12 19.30 6.75 2.54
N SER A 13 19.48 6.18 3.73
CA SER A 13 20.34 5.02 3.93
C SER A 13 19.83 3.81 3.12
N SER A 14 18.52 3.58 3.16
CA SER A 14 17.87 2.52 2.39
C SER A 14 18.06 2.71 0.88
N LEU A 15 17.77 3.91 0.37
CA LEU A 15 17.92 4.22 -1.06
C LEU A 15 19.36 4.08 -1.53
N ARG A 16 20.34 4.53 -0.74
CA ARG A 16 21.77 4.33 -1.07
C ARG A 16 22.12 2.84 -1.19
N ARG A 17 21.60 1.99 -0.30
CA ARG A 17 21.82 0.54 -0.36
C ARG A 17 21.16 -0.07 -1.60
N LEU A 18 19.89 0.26 -1.86
CA LEU A 18 19.15 -0.27 -3.01
C LEU A 18 19.71 0.22 -4.34
N HIS A 19 20.25 1.44 -4.40
CA HIS A 19 20.90 1.97 -5.60
C HIS A 19 22.08 1.10 -6.04
N ARG A 20 22.87 0.58 -5.10
CA ARG A 20 23.96 -0.35 -5.43
C ARG A 20 23.46 -1.63 -6.09
N VAL A 21 22.37 -2.21 -5.56
CA VAL A 21 21.73 -3.39 -6.15
C VAL A 21 21.22 -3.08 -7.55
N ARG A 22 20.47 -1.99 -7.71
CA ARG A 22 19.94 -1.53 -9.01
C ARG A 22 21.04 -1.23 -10.04
N SER A 23 22.22 -0.79 -9.61
CA SER A 23 23.35 -0.55 -10.52
C SER A 23 24.00 -1.84 -11.04
N GLN A 24 23.90 -2.94 -10.28
CA GLN A 24 24.46 -4.25 -10.65
C GLN A 24 23.46 -5.07 -11.48
N ASP A 25 22.17 -4.88 -11.22
CA ASP A 25 21.05 -5.58 -11.86
C ASP A 25 19.96 -4.55 -12.21
N PRO A 26 20.18 -3.71 -13.25
CA PRO A 26 19.20 -2.71 -13.64
C PRO A 26 17.92 -3.36 -14.18
N VAL A 27 16.77 -2.75 -13.89
CA VAL A 27 15.49 -3.22 -14.43
C VAL A 27 15.54 -3.21 -15.96
N GLU A 28 15.20 -4.35 -16.54
CA GLU A 28 15.16 -4.57 -17.98
C GLU A 28 14.09 -3.71 -18.63
N GLU A 29 14.41 -3.19 -19.82
CA GLU A 29 13.58 -2.21 -20.51
C GLU A 29 12.18 -2.73 -20.80
N GLU A 30 12.04 -3.99 -21.24
CA GLU A 30 10.75 -4.60 -21.54
C GLU A 30 9.81 -4.74 -20.32
N TYR A 31 10.36 -4.69 -19.11
CA TYR A 31 9.58 -4.68 -17.87
C TYR A 31 9.32 -3.28 -17.33
N ARG A 32 9.70 -2.21 -18.05
CA ARG A 32 9.37 -0.84 -17.64
C ARG A 32 7.94 -0.49 -18.00
N GLY A 33 7.20 0.13 -17.07
CA GLY A 33 5.78 0.41 -17.25
C GLY A 33 5.41 1.20 -18.50
N TRP A 34 6.32 2.01 -19.05
CA TRP A 34 6.12 2.72 -20.32
C TRP A 34 6.11 1.81 -21.57
N ASN A 35 6.55 0.55 -21.46
CA ASN A 35 6.42 -0.47 -22.51
C ASN A 35 5.09 -1.27 -22.42
N TRP A 36 4.05 -0.67 -21.84
CA TRP A 36 2.73 -1.30 -21.61
C TRP A 36 2.02 -1.78 -22.89
N ASP A 37 2.40 -1.27 -24.06
CA ASP A 37 1.81 -1.61 -25.36
C ASP A 37 2.40 -2.89 -25.98
N ARG A 38 3.43 -3.47 -25.36
CA ARG A 38 4.17 -4.63 -25.86
C ARG A 38 4.21 -5.77 -24.84
N PRO A 39 4.31 -7.03 -25.27
CA PRO A 39 4.67 -8.11 -24.36
C PRO A 39 6.02 -7.81 -23.67
N PRO A 40 6.20 -8.20 -22.39
CA PRO A 40 5.27 -8.95 -21.55
C PRO A 40 4.19 -8.09 -20.85
N LEU A 41 4.31 -6.76 -20.86
CA LEU A 41 3.44 -5.89 -20.08
C LEU A 41 2.03 -5.71 -20.65
N ARG A 42 1.86 -5.86 -21.97
CA ARG A 42 0.55 -5.76 -22.62
C ARG A 42 -0.42 -6.80 -22.05
N PRO A 43 -1.53 -6.38 -21.41
CA PRO A 43 -2.48 -7.30 -20.83
C PRO A 43 -3.24 -8.09 -21.90
N ARG A 44 -3.61 -9.33 -21.58
CA ARG A 44 -4.43 -10.19 -22.45
C ARG A 44 -5.89 -9.73 -22.51
N ALA A 45 -6.38 -9.08 -21.46
CA ALA A 45 -7.69 -8.45 -21.39
C ALA A 45 -7.68 -7.26 -20.42
N TYR A 46 -8.56 -6.29 -20.69
CA TYR A 46 -8.68 -5.06 -19.88
C TYR A 46 -9.86 -5.18 -18.90
N LEU A 47 -9.66 -5.95 -17.83
CA LEU A 47 -10.71 -6.22 -16.82
C LEU A 47 -10.76 -5.18 -15.69
N GLY A 48 -9.86 -4.19 -15.70
CA GLY A 48 -9.81 -3.16 -14.67
C GLY A 48 -9.48 -3.73 -13.28
N LEU A 49 -8.42 -4.55 -13.19
CA LEU A 49 -8.03 -5.20 -11.94
C LEU A 49 -7.47 -4.21 -10.91
N GLY A 50 -7.85 -4.34 -9.65
CA GLY A 50 -7.16 -3.67 -8.55
C GLY A 50 -5.79 -4.31 -8.28
N VAL A 51 -4.81 -3.51 -7.85
CA VAL A 51 -3.49 -4.04 -7.46
C VAL A 51 -3.61 -5.09 -6.35
N SER A 52 -4.53 -4.90 -5.39
CA SER A 52 -4.78 -5.87 -4.32
C SER A 52 -5.36 -7.20 -4.81
N GLU A 53 -6.16 -7.20 -5.89
CA GLU A 53 -6.71 -8.41 -6.50
C GLU A 53 -5.62 -9.26 -7.16
N VAL A 54 -4.59 -8.61 -7.69
CA VAL A 54 -3.46 -9.27 -8.34
C VAL A 54 -2.39 -9.67 -7.32
N ALA A 55 -1.98 -8.74 -6.47
CA ALA A 55 -0.78 -8.86 -5.66
C ALA A 55 -0.98 -9.76 -4.43
N TYR A 56 -2.04 -9.54 -3.66
CA TYR A 56 -2.11 -10.11 -2.30
C TYR A 56 -2.43 -11.60 -2.27
N ARG A 57 -3.13 -12.12 -3.30
CA ARG A 57 -3.57 -13.52 -3.43
C ARG A 57 -4.03 -14.13 -2.10
N PHE A 58 -5.00 -13.48 -1.44
CA PHE A 58 -5.49 -13.96 -0.13
C PHE A 58 -5.95 -15.43 -0.22
N CYS A 59 -6.69 -15.79 -1.26
CA CYS A 59 -7.02 -17.18 -1.53
C CYS A 59 -6.00 -17.80 -2.48
N PRO A 60 -5.37 -18.95 -2.15
CA PRO A 60 -4.44 -19.60 -3.07
C PRO A 60 -5.10 -20.08 -4.37
N THR A 61 -6.42 -20.28 -4.38
CA THR A 61 -7.18 -20.64 -5.58
C THR A 61 -7.75 -19.42 -6.32
N MET A 62 -7.52 -18.19 -5.83
CA MET A 62 -8.11 -16.95 -6.36
C MET A 62 -9.65 -16.90 -6.32
N ARG A 63 -10.31 -17.83 -5.59
CA ARG A 63 -11.77 -17.87 -5.45
C ARG A 63 -12.32 -16.59 -4.81
N ASP A 64 -11.56 -15.94 -3.93
CA ASP A 64 -11.93 -14.64 -3.34
C ASP A 64 -12.06 -13.54 -4.39
N VAL A 65 -11.17 -13.52 -5.38
CA VAL A 65 -11.23 -12.57 -6.50
C VAL A 65 -12.42 -12.89 -7.40
N TYR A 66 -12.63 -14.17 -7.74
CA TYR A 66 -13.78 -14.60 -8.53
C TYR A 66 -15.11 -14.20 -7.89
N LEU A 67 -15.32 -14.56 -6.61
CA LEU A 67 -16.54 -14.26 -5.86
C LEU A 67 -16.84 -12.76 -5.83
N ARG A 68 -15.81 -11.93 -5.57
CA ARG A 68 -15.94 -10.47 -5.63
C ARG A 68 -16.39 -9.97 -7.01
N ARG A 69 -15.84 -10.55 -8.08
CA ARG A 69 -16.10 -10.14 -9.47
C ARG A 69 -17.47 -10.56 -9.98
N VAL A 70 -18.05 -11.63 -9.44
CA VAL A 70 -19.43 -12.05 -9.75
C VAL A 70 -20.47 -11.43 -8.80
N GLY A 71 -20.07 -10.48 -7.95
CA GLY A 71 -20.98 -9.69 -7.11
C GLY A 71 -21.33 -10.31 -5.76
N VAL A 72 -20.60 -11.33 -5.30
CA VAL A 72 -20.75 -11.84 -3.93
C VAL A 72 -20.12 -10.85 -2.95
N GLU A 73 -20.88 -10.47 -1.92
CA GLU A 73 -20.37 -9.60 -0.86
C GLU A 73 -19.53 -10.40 0.14
N GLY A 74 -18.32 -9.90 0.41
CA GLY A 74 -17.44 -10.44 1.44
C GLY A 74 -17.72 -9.83 2.81
N GLU A 75 -17.52 -10.61 3.87
CA GLU A 75 -17.65 -10.16 5.24
C GLU A 75 -16.60 -9.10 5.58
N ARG A 76 -17.07 -7.97 6.14
CA ARG A 76 -16.18 -6.94 6.71
C ARG A 76 -15.71 -7.35 8.10
N ASN A 77 -14.75 -8.26 8.15
CA ASN A 77 -14.12 -8.72 9.39
C ASN A 77 -13.32 -7.61 10.08
N GLN A 78 -12.98 -7.84 11.36
CA GLN A 78 -12.29 -6.84 12.20
C GLN A 78 -10.90 -6.49 11.66
N TRP A 79 -10.20 -7.43 11.02
CA TRP A 79 -8.88 -7.20 10.42
C TRP A 79 -8.94 -6.17 9.30
N LEU A 80 -9.88 -6.33 8.37
CA LEU A 80 -10.10 -5.39 7.27
C LEU A 80 -10.53 -4.01 7.79
N ARG A 81 -11.44 -3.97 8.77
CA ARG A 81 -11.86 -2.71 9.42
C ARG A 81 -10.69 -1.98 10.08
N ASN A 82 -9.85 -2.71 10.82
CA ASN A 82 -8.68 -2.12 11.46
C ASN A 82 -7.65 -1.63 10.44
N GLY A 83 -7.42 -2.38 9.36
CA GLY A 83 -6.57 -1.95 8.25
C GLY A 83 -7.08 -0.64 7.62
N GLU A 84 -8.37 -0.57 7.29
CA GLU A 84 -9.01 0.64 6.74
C GLU A 84 -8.83 1.85 7.68
N LEU A 85 -9.03 1.65 8.99
CA LEU A 85 -8.81 2.70 9.99
C LEU A 85 -7.35 3.16 10.05
N VAL A 86 -6.38 2.26 9.88
CA VAL A 86 -4.95 2.64 9.79
C VAL A 86 -4.73 3.59 8.62
N HIS A 87 -5.15 3.23 7.41
CA HIS A 87 -4.97 4.09 6.23
C HIS A 87 -5.66 5.45 6.40
N ARG A 88 -6.88 5.45 6.95
CA ARG A 88 -7.63 6.69 7.25
C ARG A 88 -6.89 7.60 8.24
N VAL A 89 -6.27 7.02 9.27
CA VAL A 89 -5.47 7.77 10.25
C VAL A 89 -4.17 8.29 9.64
N PHE A 90 -3.52 7.53 8.75
CA PHE A 90 -2.36 8.00 7.99
C PHE A 90 -2.68 9.20 7.11
N ALA A 91 -3.76 9.11 6.32
CA ALA A 91 -4.20 10.20 5.46
C ALA A 91 -4.56 11.45 6.27
N ALA A 92 -5.35 11.29 7.34
CA ALA A 92 -5.75 12.40 8.21
C ALA A 92 -4.54 13.07 8.89
N ALA A 93 -3.61 12.30 9.45
CA ALA A 93 -2.41 12.87 10.09
C ALA A 93 -1.55 13.66 9.11
N SER A 94 -1.36 13.14 7.88
CA SER A 94 -0.60 13.85 6.85
C SER A 94 -1.29 15.14 6.42
N GLU A 95 -2.60 15.09 6.16
CA GLU A 95 -3.39 16.25 5.76
C GLU A 95 -3.43 17.33 6.85
N ASP A 96 -3.68 16.92 8.10
CA ASP A 96 -3.79 17.82 9.24
C ASP A 96 -2.48 18.57 9.47
N VAL A 97 -1.33 17.87 9.43
CA VAL A 97 -0.01 18.52 9.56
C VAL A 97 0.27 19.44 8.38
N ARG A 98 0.05 18.98 7.14
CA ARG A 98 0.29 19.79 5.94
C ARG A 98 -0.52 21.08 5.96
N ARG A 99 -1.75 21.03 6.48
CA ARG A 99 -2.60 22.21 6.66
C ARG A 99 -2.03 23.19 7.66
N GLU A 100 -1.53 22.74 8.82
CA GLU A 100 -0.90 23.62 9.81
C GLU A 100 0.36 24.29 9.25
N LEU A 101 1.21 23.54 8.56
CA LEU A 101 2.44 24.05 7.93
C LEU A 101 2.12 25.06 6.81
N SER A 102 1.08 24.80 6.02
CA SER A 102 0.61 25.73 4.96
C SER A 102 0.07 27.05 5.53
N LEU A 103 -0.30 27.09 6.81
CA LEU A 103 -0.70 28.30 7.52
C LEU A 103 0.51 29.05 8.12
N GLY A 104 1.74 28.64 7.81
CA GLY A 104 2.98 29.27 8.27
C GLY A 104 3.41 28.89 9.68
N ARG A 105 2.78 27.88 10.28
CA ARG A 105 3.17 27.36 11.60
C ARG A 105 4.39 26.47 11.47
N SER A 106 5.25 26.51 12.48
CA SER A 106 6.36 25.56 12.63
C SER A 106 5.86 24.16 12.98
N GLY A 107 6.70 23.15 12.80
CA GLY A 107 6.38 21.75 13.08
C GLY A 107 5.96 21.52 14.53
N TRP A 108 6.66 22.12 15.50
CA TRP A 108 6.32 21.94 16.92
C TRP A 108 4.96 22.57 17.27
N GLU A 109 4.61 23.73 16.68
CA GLU A 109 3.30 24.36 16.84
C GLU A 109 2.19 23.49 16.23
N ALA A 110 2.43 22.93 15.04
CA ALA A 110 1.51 22.01 14.37
C ALA A 110 1.24 20.77 15.25
N TYR A 111 2.30 20.12 15.76
CA TYR A 111 2.16 18.98 16.65
C TYR A 111 1.39 19.32 17.94
N GLU A 112 1.73 20.43 18.60
CA GLU A 112 1.06 20.85 19.83
C GLU A 112 -0.44 21.11 19.59
N ASN A 113 -0.79 21.84 18.53
CA ASN A 113 -2.16 22.17 18.18
C ASN A 113 -3.02 20.94 17.86
N LEU A 114 -2.46 20.02 17.07
CA LEU A 114 -3.17 18.83 16.60
C LEU A 114 -3.26 17.74 17.67
N SER A 115 -2.19 17.53 18.45
CA SER A 115 -2.15 16.51 19.49
C SER A 115 -3.16 16.77 20.62
N ARG A 116 -3.40 18.04 20.97
CA ARG A 116 -4.45 18.47 21.93
C ARG A 116 -5.86 18.09 21.46
N ARG A 117 -6.09 18.03 20.14
CA ARG A 117 -7.40 17.75 19.51
C ARG A 117 -7.53 16.31 18.99
N ALA A 118 -6.54 15.45 19.23
CA ALA A 118 -6.47 14.09 18.67
C ALA A 118 -7.74 13.26 18.90
N TYR A 119 -8.29 13.26 20.12
CA TYR A 119 -9.51 12.50 20.43
C TYR A 119 -10.74 13.00 19.67
N ALA A 120 -10.87 14.32 19.49
CA ALA A 120 -11.98 14.90 18.74
C ALA A 120 -11.84 14.59 17.23
N ARG A 121 -10.61 14.71 16.70
CA ARG A 121 -10.30 14.40 15.31
C ARG A 121 -10.56 12.93 15.00
N LEU A 122 -10.05 12.00 15.80
CA LEU A 122 -10.28 10.57 15.60
C LEU A 122 -11.77 10.19 15.68
N ARG A 123 -12.53 10.81 16.58
CA ARG A 123 -13.99 10.63 16.64
C ARG A 123 -14.68 11.03 15.33
N SER A 124 -14.25 12.13 14.70
CA SER A 124 -14.77 12.56 13.39
C SER A 124 -14.48 11.57 12.26
N LEU A 125 -13.47 10.70 12.44
CA LEU A 125 -13.11 9.62 11.52
C LEU A 125 -13.84 8.29 11.84
N GLY A 126 -14.78 8.29 12.79
CA GLY A 126 -15.50 7.09 13.23
C GLY A 126 -14.70 6.17 14.16
N VAL A 127 -13.61 6.67 14.77
CA VAL A 127 -12.80 5.92 15.74
C VAL A 127 -13.34 6.13 17.15
N ASP A 128 -13.64 5.05 17.87
CA ASP A 128 -13.86 5.12 19.31
C ASP A 128 -12.51 5.19 20.04
N ALA A 129 -11.98 6.40 20.14
CA ALA A 129 -10.66 6.65 20.72
C ALA A 129 -10.52 6.23 22.20
N ARG A 130 -11.62 5.93 22.90
CA ARG A 130 -11.58 5.43 24.29
C ARG A 130 -11.26 3.95 24.36
N SER A 131 -11.83 3.16 23.45
CA SER A 131 -11.61 1.71 23.34
C SER A 131 -10.46 1.36 22.39
N GLN A 132 -10.21 2.16 21.36
CA GLN A 132 -9.16 1.97 20.36
C GLN A 132 -7.98 2.91 20.59
N ARG A 133 -7.42 2.91 21.81
CA ARG A 133 -6.35 3.84 22.21
C ARG A 133 -5.07 3.72 21.37
N TRP A 134 -4.81 2.54 20.80
CA TRP A 134 -3.71 2.34 19.86
C TRP A 134 -3.82 3.22 18.60
N LEU A 135 -5.02 3.58 18.14
CA LEU A 135 -5.20 4.53 17.02
C LEU A 135 -4.85 5.97 17.44
N VAL A 136 -5.02 6.31 18.73
CA VAL A 136 -4.56 7.58 19.30
C VAL A 136 -3.03 7.62 19.34
N ASP A 137 -2.39 6.53 19.76
CA ASP A 137 -0.93 6.39 19.76
C ASP A 137 -0.37 6.47 18.32
N LEU A 138 -1.00 5.76 17.36
CA LEU A 138 -0.68 5.86 15.93
C LEU A 138 -0.76 7.31 15.43
N TYR A 139 -1.91 7.95 15.60
CA TYR A 139 -2.15 9.31 15.11
C TYR A 139 -1.11 10.28 15.68
N LYS A 140 -0.86 10.25 17.00
CA LYS A 140 0.13 11.14 17.63
C LYS A 140 1.56 10.87 17.15
N LYS A 141 1.94 9.61 16.92
CA LYS A 141 3.26 9.27 16.35
C LYS A 141 3.41 9.79 14.92
N LEU A 142 2.37 9.69 14.11
CA LEU A 142 2.36 10.24 12.76
C LEU A 142 2.41 11.76 12.76
N LEU A 143 1.65 12.43 13.64
CA LEU A 143 1.74 13.87 13.81
C LEU A 143 3.16 14.31 14.14
N LEU A 144 3.78 13.68 15.15
CA LEU A 144 5.16 13.97 15.53
C LEU A 144 6.11 13.80 14.34
N ARG A 145 5.90 12.75 13.55
CA ARG A 145 6.74 12.41 12.41
C ARG A 145 6.62 13.42 11.27
N PHE A 146 5.41 13.68 10.81
CA PHE A 146 5.16 14.61 9.71
C PHE A 146 5.49 16.04 10.11
N ALA A 147 5.27 16.41 11.37
CA ALA A 147 5.63 17.74 11.87
C ALA A 147 7.14 17.94 11.98
N ALA A 148 7.91 16.92 12.38
CA ALA A 148 9.37 17.01 12.43
C ALA A 148 10.00 17.15 11.05
N ASP A 149 9.38 16.56 10.02
CA ASP A 149 9.82 16.64 8.65
C ASP A 149 8.99 17.68 7.88
N GLU A 150 9.10 18.96 8.29
CA GLU A 150 8.28 20.13 7.88
C GLU A 150 8.05 20.29 6.35
N TRP A 151 8.76 19.55 5.49
CA TRP A 151 8.65 19.61 4.03
C TRP A 151 8.82 18.24 3.34
N SER A 152 8.62 17.12 4.06
CA SER A 152 8.66 15.81 3.40
C SER A 152 7.44 15.63 2.51
N LEU A 153 7.68 15.35 1.23
CA LEU A 153 6.64 15.00 0.29
C LEU A 153 6.08 13.64 0.71
N TYR A 154 4.90 13.65 1.31
CA TYR A 154 4.08 12.48 1.57
C TYR A 154 2.71 12.72 0.94
N PHE A 155 2.51 12.15 -0.24
CA PHE A 155 1.23 12.21 -0.94
C PHE A 155 0.42 10.96 -0.60
N SER A 156 -0.42 11.06 0.44
CA SER A 156 -1.33 9.99 0.85
C SER A 156 -2.39 9.71 -0.21
N GLU A 157 -2.78 8.43 -0.36
CA GLU A 157 -3.81 7.99 -1.30
C GLU A 157 -3.56 8.47 -2.75
N TYR A 158 -2.30 8.38 -3.19
CA TYR A 158 -1.87 8.87 -4.50
C TYR A 158 -2.58 8.09 -5.62
N ARG A 159 -3.35 8.79 -6.45
CA ARG A 159 -4.12 8.21 -7.55
C ARG A 159 -3.24 8.01 -8.78
N VAL A 160 -3.40 6.86 -9.42
CA VAL A 160 -2.73 6.53 -10.68
C VAL A 160 -3.68 5.76 -11.60
N ASP A 161 -3.68 6.08 -12.90
CA ASP A 161 -4.46 5.34 -13.90
C ASP A 161 -3.73 4.05 -14.29
N GLY A 162 -4.28 2.90 -13.93
CA GLY A 162 -3.70 1.60 -14.28
C GLY A 162 -4.19 1.01 -15.59
N SER A 163 -5.05 1.70 -16.34
CA SER A 163 -5.79 1.11 -17.46
C SER A 163 -4.91 0.63 -18.62
N MET A 164 -3.77 1.27 -18.87
CA MET A 164 -2.78 0.84 -19.88
C MET A 164 -2.28 -0.59 -19.63
N LEU A 165 -2.24 -1.02 -18.36
CA LEU A 165 -1.78 -2.33 -17.93
C LEU A 165 -2.93 -3.31 -17.64
N GLY A 166 -4.17 -2.96 -18.00
CA GLY A 166 -5.37 -3.76 -17.71
C GLY A 166 -5.85 -3.67 -16.27
N LEU A 167 -5.24 -2.77 -15.48
CA LEU A 167 -5.63 -2.48 -14.11
C LEU A 167 -6.73 -1.40 -14.07
N SER A 168 -7.27 -1.13 -12.89
CA SER A 168 -8.32 -0.11 -12.69
C SER A 168 -7.81 1.30 -13.04
N ARG A 169 -8.69 2.17 -13.55
CA ARG A 169 -8.41 3.60 -13.75
C ARG A 169 -8.23 4.39 -12.44
N ASN A 170 -8.67 3.81 -11.33
CA ASN A 170 -8.73 4.48 -10.03
C ASN A 170 -7.84 3.79 -8.99
N LEU A 171 -6.64 3.34 -9.38
CA LEU A 171 -5.70 2.79 -8.42
C LEU A 171 -5.28 3.87 -7.42
N ARG A 172 -4.97 3.44 -6.19
CA ARG A 172 -4.52 4.30 -5.11
C ARG A 172 -3.35 3.63 -4.41
N ALA A 173 -2.14 4.16 -4.59
CA ALA A 173 -1.02 3.81 -3.73
C ALA A 173 -1.22 4.46 -2.35
N ASP A 174 -0.78 3.81 -1.28
CA ASP A 174 -0.98 4.34 0.07
C ASP A 174 -0.28 5.68 0.25
N ALA A 175 0.97 5.78 -0.23
CA ALA A 175 1.59 7.07 -0.48
C ALA A 175 2.66 7.03 -1.56
N LEU A 176 2.91 8.19 -2.17
CA LEU A 176 4.13 8.50 -2.88
C LEU A 176 4.97 9.42 -2.00
N ILE A 177 6.23 9.04 -1.73
CA ILE A 177 7.13 9.83 -0.89
C ILE A 177 8.30 10.42 -1.70
N GLU A 178 9.17 11.19 -1.03
CA GLU A 178 10.37 11.81 -1.63
C GLU A 178 11.12 10.87 -2.58
N MET A 179 11.62 11.44 -3.69
CA MET A 179 12.36 10.72 -4.73
C MET A 179 11.56 9.64 -5.49
N GLY A 180 10.24 9.81 -5.55
CA GLY A 180 9.36 8.94 -6.34
C GLY A 180 9.18 7.54 -5.76
N VAL A 181 9.46 7.37 -4.46
CA VAL A 181 9.40 6.06 -3.81
C VAL A 181 7.95 5.73 -3.44
N VAL A 182 7.48 4.56 -3.86
CA VAL A 182 6.13 4.08 -3.52
C VAL A 182 6.14 3.51 -2.10
N LEU A 183 5.20 3.95 -1.27
CA LEU A 183 5.00 3.43 0.07
C LEU A 183 3.71 2.62 0.13
N GLU A 184 3.80 1.43 0.71
CA GLU A 184 2.68 0.56 1.04
C GLU A 184 2.63 0.35 2.55
N VAL A 185 1.49 0.61 3.18
CA VAL A 185 1.27 0.48 4.63
C VAL A 185 0.50 -0.80 4.90
N LYS A 186 0.95 -1.58 5.89
CA LYS A 186 0.29 -2.84 6.28
C LYS A 186 0.15 -2.97 7.78
N LEU A 187 -1.05 -3.30 8.24
CA LEU A 187 -1.29 -3.68 9.63
C LEU A 187 -0.92 -5.15 9.82
N GLY A 188 0.01 -5.44 10.73
CA GLY A 188 0.38 -6.80 11.12
C GLY A 188 1.77 -7.21 10.64
N ARG A 189 1.90 -8.48 10.22
CA ARG A 189 3.19 -9.11 9.94
C ARG A 189 3.60 -8.95 8.46
N PRO A 190 4.92 -8.96 8.18
CA PRO A 190 5.44 -9.05 6.82
C PRO A 190 4.87 -10.24 6.05
N HIS A 191 4.65 -10.04 4.75
CA HIS A 191 4.22 -11.07 3.82
C HIS A 191 4.78 -10.77 2.43
N GLU A 192 5.27 -11.79 1.72
CA GLU A 192 5.95 -11.63 0.45
C GLU A 192 5.04 -11.02 -0.63
N SER A 193 3.73 -11.31 -0.58
CA SER A 193 2.75 -10.79 -1.53
C SER A 193 2.62 -9.25 -1.51
N TYR A 194 3.06 -8.58 -0.45
CA TYR A 194 3.04 -7.11 -0.41
C TYR A 194 4.10 -6.48 -1.31
N ARG A 195 5.22 -7.16 -1.56
CA ARG A 195 6.25 -6.67 -2.49
C ARG A 195 5.69 -6.57 -3.92
N ARG A 196 4.88 -7.56 -4.33
CA ARG A 196 4.21 -7.55 -5.64
C ARG A 196 3.31 -6.32 -5.82
N ALA A 197 2.67 -5.83 -4.76
CA ALA A 197 1.84 -4.62 -4.85
C ALA A 197 2.66 -3.38 -5.21
N LEU A 198 3.88 -3.25 -4.66
CA LEU A 198 4.79 -2.17 -5.03
C LEU A 198 5.14 -2.20 -6.52
N ALA A 199 5.35 -3.39 -7.10
CA ALA A 199 5.59 -3.52 -8.54
C ALA A 199 4.38 -3.10 -9.37
N GLY A 200 3.16 -3.46 -8.96
CA GLY A 200 1.94 -3.02 -9.63
C GLY A 200 1.79 -1.49 -9.68
N TYR A 201 2.04 -0.82 -8.55
CA TYR A 201 2.02 0.65 -8.51
C TYR A 201 3.19 1.27 -9.29
N ALA A 202 4.40 0.71 -9.18
CA ALA A 202 5.56 1.19 -9.93
C ALA A 202 5.32 1.13 -11.44
N LEU A 203 4.82 0.01 -11.96
CA LEU A 203 4.46 -0.15 -13.37
C LEU A 203 3.39 0.85 -13.80
N ALA A 204 2.34 1.05 -12.99
CA ALA A 204 1.30 2.02 -13.32
C ALA A 204 1.84 3.46 -13.36
N LEU A 205 2.70 3.84 -12.41
CA LEU A 205 3.34 5.16 -12.39
C LEU A 205 4.27 5.35 -13.59
N GLU A 206 5.12 4.36 -13.87
CA GLU A 206 6.01 4.35 -15.04
C GLU A 206 5.23 4.48 -16.36
N ALA A 207 4.08 3.81 -16.48
CA ALA A 207 3.23 3.88 -17.66
C ALA A 207 2.62 5.28 -17.90
N ASN A 208 2.33 6.02 -16.82
CA ASN A 208 1.72 7.35 -16.92
C ASN A 208 2.74 8.46 -17.12
N TYR A 209 3.91 8.33 -16.49
CA TYR A 209 4.85 9.42 -16.36
C TYR A 209 6.17 9.21 -17.10
N GLU A 210 6.44 8.00 -17.60
CA GLU A 210 7.71 7.64 -18.25
C GLU A 210 8.93 7.94 -17.37
N VAL A 211 8.73 7.93 -16.04
CA VAL A 211 9.76 8.15 -15.02
C VAL A 211 10.03 6.83 -14.30
N PRO A 212 11.30 6.38 -14.17
CA PRO A 212 11.65 5.15 -13.47
C PRO A 212 11.17 5.13 -12.01
N VAL A 213 10.49 4.06 -11.61
CA VAL A 213 10.07 3.81 -10.22
C VAL A 213 10.71 2.53 -9.72
N ASP A 214 11.98 2.64 -9.33
CA ASP A 214 12.83 1.49 -8.98
C ASP A 214 12.74 1.07 -7.50
N TYR A 215 12.16 1.92 -6.64
CA TYR A 215 12.21 1.73 -5.20
C TYR A 215 10.83 1.83 -4.58
N GLY A 216 10.59 0.95 -3.61
CA GLY A 216 9.41 1.00 -2.77
C GLY A 216 9.75 0.68 -1.32
N ILE A 217 8.80 0.96 -0.42
CA ILE A 217 8.91 0.66 0.99
C ILE A 217 7.63 0.00 1.47
N LEU A 218 7.79 -1.09 2.20
CA LEU A 218 6.71 -1.67 3.00
C LEU A 218 6.86 -1.14 4.44
N LEU A 219 5.84 -0.43 4.91
CA LEU A 219 5.73 0.06 6.27
C LEU A 219 4.72 -0.79 7.05
N TYR A 220 5.23 -1.60 7.96
CA TYR A 220 4.40 -2.44 8.82
C TYR A 220 4.06 -1.73 10.11
N VAL A 221 2.77 -1.66 10.41
CA VAL A 221 2.21 -1.18 11.66
C VAL A 221 1.93 -2.38 12.54
N THR A 222 2.56 -2.45 13.71
CA THR A 222 2.31 -3.50 14.70
C THR A 222 1.64 -2.90 15.92
N VAL A 223 0.77 -3.68 16.58
CA VAL A 223 0.04 -3.22 17.76
C VAL A 223 0.36 -4.15 18.93
N SER A 224 0.80 -3.59 20.05
CA SER A 224 1.05 -4.30 21.30
C SER A 224 0.35 -3.54 22.44
N GLY A 225 -0.81 -4.06 22.86
CA GLY A 225 -1.73 -3.33 23.73
C GLY A 225 -2.15 -2.00 23.09
N ASP A 226 -1.95 -0.89 23.81
CA ASP A 226 -2.26 0.46 23.33
C ASP A 226 -1.10 1.13 22.56
N ARG A 227 0.00 0.41 22.30
CA ARG A 227 1.19 0.95 21.65
C ARG A 227 1.33 0.46 20.23
N VAL A 228 1.71 1.37 19.34
CA VAL A 228 1.96 1.10 17.93
C VAL A 228 3.45 1.08 17.62
N GLY A 229 3.92 0.00 17.00
CA GLY A 229 5.27 -0.12 16.45
C GLY A 229 5.26 0.07 14.93
N PHE A 230 6.42 0.44 14.39
CA PHE A 230 6.66 0.47 12.96
C PHE A 230 7.83 -0.44 12.60
N SER A 231 7.70 -1.19 11.51
CA SER A 231 8.83 -1.87 10.87
C SER A 231 8.92 -1.43 9.42
N TRP A 232 10.15 -1.22 8.97
CA TRP A 232 10.47 -0.63 7.68
C TRP A 232 11.23 -1.62 6.82
N GLU A 233 10.70 -1.94 5.64
CA GLU A 233 11.34 -2.83 4.68
C GLU A 233 11.52 -2.10 3.34
N PRO A 234 12.75 -1.70 3.01
CA PRO A 234 13.04 -1.11 1.71
C PRO A 234 13.16 -2.20 0.64
N VAL A 235 12.49 -2.00 -0.49
CA VAL A 235 12.36 -2.96 -1.58
C VAL A 235 12.92 -2.35 -2.86
N TYR A 236 13.87 -3.05 -3.48
CA TYR A 236 14.20 -2.79 -4.89
C TYR A 236 13.13 -3.46 -5.74
N VAL A 237 12.36 -2.66 -6.48
CA VAL A 237 11.42 -3.16 -7.46
C VAL A 237 12.27 -3.58 -8.65
N SER A 238 12.59 -4.87 -8.76
CA SER A 238 13.48 -5.42 -9.80
C SER A 238 12.69 -5.85 -11.04
N THR A 239 13.38 -6.33 -12.08
CA THR A 239 12.76 -7.04 -13.21
C THR A 239 11.93 -8.23 -12.72
N HIS A 240 12.54 -9.06 -11.86
CA HIS A 240 11.88 -10.26 -11.33
C HIS A 240 10.55 -9.93 -10.62
N LEU A 241 10.54 -8.94 -9.73
CA LEU A 241 9.33 -8.56 -8.99
C LEU A 241 8.23 -8.01 -9.91
N ARG A 242 8.61 -7.34 -11.01
CA ARG A 242 7.67 -6.89 -12.04
C ARG A 242 7.11 -8.07 -12.83
N SER A 243 7.95 -9.03 -13.21
CA SER A 243 7.51 -10.27 -13.86
C SER A 243 6.50 -11.01 -12.99
N GLU A 244 6.79 -11.20 -11.70
CA GLU A 244 5.87 -11.86 -10.76
C GLU A 244 4.50 -11.16 -10.69
N PHE A 245 4.46 -9.82 -10.77
CA PHE A 245 3.20 -9.08 -10.80
C PHE A 245 2.46 -9.27 -12.12
N VAL A 246 3.16 -9.22 -13.24
CA VAL A 246 2.60 -9.38 -14.60
C VAL A 246 2.03 -10.78 -14.79
N GLU A 247 2.79 -11.81 -14.42
CA GLU A 247 2.33 -13.20 -14.41
C GLU A 247 1.10 -13.37 -13.52
N ALA A 248 1.11 -12.77 -12.33
CA ALA A 248 -0.04 -12.82 -11.44
C ALA A 248 -1.28 -12.12 -11.99
N ARG A 249 -1.11 -10.99 -12.69
CA ARG A 249 -2.20 -10.31 -13.36
C ARG A 249 -2.79 -11.22 -14.43
N ASP A 250 -1.93 -11.81 -15.25
CA ASP A 250 -2.35 -12.66 -16.36
C ASP A 250 -3.06 -13.93 -15.86
N GLU A 251 -2.61 -14.53 -14.75
CA GLU A 251 -3.34 -15.65 -14.09
C GLU A 251 -4.75 -15.24 -13.63
N VAL A 252 -4.91 -14.05 -13.02
CA VAL A 252 -6.23 -13.55 -12.62
C VAL A 252 -7.11 -13.29 -13.85
N VAL A 253 -6.54 -12.72 -14.91
CA VAL A 253 -7.25 -12.49 -16.17
C VAL A 253 -7.72 -13.81 -16.77
N ASP A 254 -6.83 -14.79 -16.91
CA ASP A 254 -7.15 -16.11 -17.47
C ASP A 254 -8.26 -16.80 -16.64
N MET A 255 -8.15 -16.72 -15.31
CA MET A 255 -9.18 -17.24 -14.39
C MET A 255 -10.55 -16.58 -14.63
N LEU A 256 -10.61 -15.25 -14.67
CA LEU A 256 -11.87 -14.52 -14.85
C LEU A 256 -12.47 -14.71 -16.25
N VAL A 257 -11.64 -14.72 -17.29
CA VAL A 257 -12.07 -14.93 -18.69
C VAL A 257 -12.60 -16.35 -18.88
N SER A 258 -12.05 -17.35 -18.17
CA SER A 258 -12.55 -18.72 -18.24
C SER A 258 -14.00 -18.86 -17.74
N GLY A 259 -14.45 -17.95 -16.88
CA GLY A 259 -15.76 -18.00 -16.22
C GLY A 259 -15.95 -19.20 -15.29
N ARG A 260 -14.92 -20.02 -15.07
CA ARG A 260 -14.98 -21.20 -14.20
C ARG A 260 -14.66 -20.78 -12.78
N GLU A 261 -15.61 -20.98 -11.88
CA GLU A 261 -15.38 -20.74 -10.45
C GLU A 261 -14.21 -21.60 -9.94
N PRO A 262 -13.17 -20.99 -9.33
CA PRO A 262 -12.07 -21.76 -8.76
C PRO A 262 -12.52 -22.63 -7.59
N PRO A 263 -11.83 -23.76 -7.33
CA PRO A 263 -12.16 -24.62 -6.21
C PRO A 263 -11.95 -23.91 -4.87
N ARG A 264 -12.55 -24.44 -3.81
CA ARG A 264 -12.28 -23.99 -2.45
C ARG A 264 -10.81 -24.23 -2.10
N ALA A 265 -10.20 -23.26 -1.42
CA ALA A 265 -8.83 -23.43 -0.92
C ALA A 265 -8.78 -24.57 0.11
N PRO A 266 -7.80 -25.49 0.03
CA PRO A 266 -7.59 -26.53 1.04
C PRO A 266 -7.36 -25.95 2.45
N ALA A 267 -6.69 -24.80 2.52
CA ALA A 267 -6.48 -24.03 3.74
C ALA A 267 -6.88 -22.57 3.50
N CYS A 268 -8.10 -22.21 3.90
CA CYS A 268 -8.61 -20.84 3.77
C CYS A 268 -8.07 -19.95 4.92
N PRO A 269 -7.44 -18.79 4.64
CA PRO A 269 -6.96 -17.91 5.70
C PRO A 269 -8.09 -17.38 6.57
N GLU A 270 -7.81 -17.16 7.85
CA GLU A 270 -8.81 -16.64 8.79
C GLU A 270 -9.27 -15.21 8.46
N THR A 271 -8.42 -14.46 7.76
CA THR A 271 -8.67 -13.09 7.33
C THR A 271 -9.45 -13.02 6.02
N CYS A 272 -9.73 -14.15 5.36
CA CYS A 272 -10.46 -14.17 4.08
C CYS A 272 -11.90 -13.66 4.28
N PRO A 273 -12.32 -12.60 3.56
CA PRO A 273 -13.68 -12.06 3.69
C PRO A 273 -14.76 -13.01 3.15
N PHE A 274 -14.39 -14.03 2.38
CA PHE A 274 -15.31 -15.00 1.81
C PHE A 274 -15.31 -16.35 2.54
N ARG A 275 -14.73 -16.40 3.75
CA ARG A 275 -14.65 -17.63 4.55
C ARG A 275 -16.05 -18.23 4.78
N GLY A 276 -17.04 -17.42 5.17
CA GLY A 276 -18.43 -17.86 5.36
C GLY A 276 -19.09 -18.45 4.11
N VAL A 277 -18.67 -18.03 2.90
CA VAL A 277 -19.15 -18.57 1.61
C VAL A 277 -18.50 -19.93 1.29
N CYS A 278 -17.30 -20.18 1.84
CA CYS A 278 -16.56 -21.42 1.60
C CYS A 278 -16.89 -22.54 2.58
N GLY A 279 -17.55 -22.23 3.71
CA GLY A 279 -17.77 -23.19 4.81
C GLY A 279 -16.47 -23.46 5.55
#